data_AF-A0A5P1FSC8-F1
#
_entry.id   AF-A0A5P1FSC8-F1
#
_cell.length_a   1.000
_cell.length_b   1.000
_cell.length_c   1.000
_cell.angle_alpha   90.00
_cell.angle_beta   90.00
_cell.angle_gamma   90.00
#
_symmetry.space_group_name_H-M   'P 1'
#
loop_
_entity.id
_entity.type
_entity.pdbx_description
1 polymer ?
#
loop_
_entity_poly.entity_id
_entity_poly.type
_entity_poly.pdbx_seq_one_letter_code
_entity_poly.pdbx_strand_id
1 'polypeptide(L)'
;MTAAQNAMEGVFGAEYVSLHVRRSNRAAFNLYANTLGYKINDVEAKYYADGEDAYDMRKQLRGKEIRMEQLGHGHGHGHHHHHHHHGGGCCSGEAVKTGGEQKSRS
;
A
#
# COMPACT_ATOMS: atom_id res chain seq x y z
N MET A 1 5.22 -5.93 6.43
CA MET A 1 3.84 -6.08 6.95
C MET A 1 3.22 -4.69 7.10
N THR A 2 2.90 -4.06 5.97
CA THR A 2 2.61 -2.60 5.93
C THR A 2 1.30 -2.29 5.21
N ALA A 3 0.98 -3.02 4.14
CA ALA A 3 -0.28 -2.81 3.39
C ALA A 3 -1.54 -2.99 4.26
N ALA A 4 -1.59 -4.05 5.08
CA ALA A 4 -2.74 -4.29 5.97
C ALA A 4 -2.88 -3.21 7.06
N GLN A 5 -1.75 -2.73 7.60
CA GLN A 5 -1.73 -1.67 8.61
C GLN A 5 -2.24 -0.34 8.01
N ASN A 6 -1.76 0.01 6.81
CA ASN A 6 -2.19 1.21 6.11
C ASN A 6 -3.68 1.18 5.74
N ALA A 7 -4.22 0.01 5.37
CA ALA A 7 -5.64 -0.14 5.09
C ALA A 7 -6.49 0.01 6.37
N MET A 8 -6.04 -0.58 7.48
CA MET A 8 -6.71 -0.44 8.78
C MET A 8 -6.74 1.03 9.25
N GLU A 9 -5.64 1.76 9.07
CA GLU A 9 -5.58 3.19 9.36
C GLU A 9 -6.44 4.02 8.39
N GLY A 10 -6.30 3.80 7.08
CA GLY A 10 -6.91 4.66 6.06
C GLY A 10 -8.42 4.49 5.90
N VAL A 11 -8.94 3.27 6.06
CA VAL A 11 -10.35 2.96 5.87
C VAL A 11 -11.13 3.06 7.19
N PHE A 12 -10.56 2.57 8.28
CA PHE A 12 -11.25 2.45 9.56
C PHE A 12 -10.77 3.46 10.60
N GLY A 13 -9.70 4.22 10.34
CA GLY A 13 -9.15 5.14 11.32
C GLY A 13 -8.56 4.43 12.54
N ALA A 14 -8.08 3.18 12.37
CA ALA A 14 -7.56 2.40 13.49
C ALA A 14 -6.32 3.08 14.13
N GLU A 15 -6.37 3.28 15.44
CA GLU A 15 -5.29 3.91 16.21
C GLU A 15 -4.14 2.94 16.50
N TYR A 16 -4.45 1.64 16.62
CA TYR A 16 -3.46 0.61 16.85
C TYR A 16 -3.94 -0.72 16.27
N VAL A 17 -2.99 -1.65 16.15
CA VAL A 17 -3.25 -3.05 15.82
C VAL A 17 -2.76 -3.93 16.96
N SER A 18 -3.57 -4.92 17.34
CA SER A 18 -3.24 -5.92 18.36
C SER A 18 -3.11 -7.32 17.77
N LEU A 19 -2.40 -8.19 18.48
CA LEU A 19 -2.28 -9.61 18.18
C LEU A 19 -1.89 -10.38 19.45
N HIS A 20 -2.11 -11.70 19.44
CA HIS A 20 -1.73 -12.59 20.53
C HIS A 20 -0.58 -13.50 20.12
N VAL A 21 0.45 -13.63 20.96
CA VAL A 21 1.60 -14.54 20.75
C VAL A 21 1.70 -15.53 21.89
N ARG A 22 1.84 -16.83 21.59
CA ARG A 22 2.17 -17.89 22.57
C ARG A 22 3.42 -17.53 23.37
N ARG A 23 3.39 -17.66 24.70
CA ARG A 23 4.57 -17.35 25.54
C ARG A 23 5.79 -18.20 25.19
N SER A 24 5.58 -19.45 24.77
CA SER A 24 6.64 -20.38 24.38
C SER A 24 7.27 -20.05 23.02
N ASN A 25 6.56 -19.34 22.13
CA ASN A 25 7.03 -19.05 20.79
C ASN A 25 7.99 -17.84 20.75
N ARG A 26 9.23 -18.09 21.14
CA ARG A 26 10.31 -17.08 21.20
C ARG A 26 10.61 -16.45 19.84
N ALA A 27 10.50 -17.20 18.75
CA ALA A 27 10.78 -16.70 17.41
C ALA A 27 9.75 -15.65 16.98
N ALA A 28 8.45 -15.96 17.14
CA ALA A 28 7.37 -15.03 16.86
C ALA A 28 7.44 -13.80 17.78
N PHE A 29 7.72 -13.99 19.07
CA PHE A 29 7.91 -12.89 20.00
C PHE A 29 9.00 -11.92 19.51
N ASN A 30 10.18 -12.43 19.13
CA ASN A 30 11.27 -11.61 18.63
C ASN A 30 10.92 -10.87 17.33
N LEU A 31 10.22 -11.54 16.40
CA LEU A 31 9.75 -10.91 15.17
C LEU A 31 8.81 -9.72 15.47
N TYR A 32 7.81 -9.93 16.32
CA TYR A 32 6.83 -8.88 16.62
C TYR A 32 7.42 -7.76 17.48
N ALA A 33 8.19 -8.10 18.52
CA ALA A 33 8.79 -7.12 19.41
C ALA A 33 9.92 -6.32 18.75
N ASN A 34 10.93 -7.01 18.20
CA ASN A 34 12.18 -6.37 17.80
C ASN A 34 12.17 -5.92 16.34
N THR A 35 11.53 -6.67 15.45
CA THR A 35 11.53 -6.35 14.01
C THR A 35 10.35 -5.47 13.62
N LEU A 36 9.15 -5.77 14.13
CA LEU A 36 7.92 -5.09 13.70
C LEU A 36 7.47 -3.96 14.65
N GLY A 37 8.06 -3.87 15.84
CA GLY A 37 7.87 -2.77 16.79
C GLY A 37 6.60 -2.87 17.63
N TYR A 38 6.05 -4.07 17.82
CA TYR A 38 4.95 -4.30 18.75
C TYR A 38 5.46 -4.29 20.20
N LYS A 39 4.61 -3.83 21.12
CA LYS A 39 4.88 -3.81 22.56
C LYS A 39 3.89 -4.72 23.27
N ILE A 40 4.33 -5.40 24.34
CA ILE A 40 3.43 -6.15 25.21
C ILE A 40 2.49 -5.13 25.88
N ASN A 41 1.19 -5.35 25.73
CA ASN A 41 0.15 -4.64 26.42
C ASN A 41 -0.27 -5.39 27.68
N ASP A 42 -0.47 -6.72 27.59
CA ASP A 42 -0.83 -7.57 28.73
C ASP A 42 -0.42 -9.03 28.52
N VAL A 43 -0.53 -9.85 29.58
CA VAL A 43 -0.39 -11.31 29.54
C VAL A 43 -1.73 -11.96 29.88
N GLU A 44 -2.30 -12.66 28.91
CA GLU A 44 -3.57 -13.37 29.07
C GLU A 44 -3.33 -14.81 29.51
N ALA A 45 -3.77 -15.13 30.72
CA ALA A 45 -3.59 -16.46 31.31
C ALA A 45 -4.48 -17.50 30.61
N LYS A 46 -3.91 -18.67 30.28
CA LYS A 46 -4.63 -19.80 29.65
C LYS A 46 -5.44 -19.40 28.40
N TYR A 47 -4.90 -18.48 27.59
CA TYR A 47 -5.56 -18.01 26.38
C TYR A 47 -5.75 -19.12 25.34
N TYR A 48 -4.78 -20.03 25.22
CA TYR A 48 -4.85 -21.15 24.29
C TYR A 48 -5.55 -22.36 24.91
N ALA A 49 -6.12 -23.23 24.07
CA ALA A 49 -6.91 -24.39 24.50
C ALA A 49 -6.12 -25.43 25.33
N ASP A 50 -4.79 -25.45 25.19
CA ASP A 50 -3.86 -26.25 25.99
C ASP A 50 -3.53 -25.62 27.36
N GLY A 51 -4.12 -24.46 27.65
CA GLY A 51 -3.84 -23.69 28.86
C GLY A 51 -2.58 -22.84 28.78
N GLU A 52 -1.95 -22.71 27.61
CA GLU A 52 -0.80 -21.81 27.45
C GLU A 52 -1.24 -20.34 27.50
N ASP A 53 -0.45 -19.52 28.18
CA ASP A 53 -0.62 -18.07 28.23
C ASP A 53 -0.26 -17.39 26.90
N ALA A 54 -0.83 -16.23 26.64
CA ALA A 54 -0.52 -15.38 25.50
C ALA A 54 -0.01 -14.00 25.93
N TYR A 55 0.87 -13.42 25.12
CA TYR A 55 1.13 -11.97 25.14
C TYR A 55 0.12 -11.27 24.24
N ASP A 56 -0.69 -10.35 24.78
CA ASP A 56 -1.39 -9.33 23.98
C ASP A 56 -0.36 -8.27 23.59
N MET A 57 -0.08 -8.15 22.30
CA MET A 57 0.92 -7.22 21.78
C MET A 57 0.28 -6.20 20.86
N ARG A 58 0.65 -4.92 21.02
CA ARG A 58 0.08 -3.79 20.27
C ARG A 58 1.14 -2.96 19.57
N LYS A 59 0.78 -2.47 18.39
CA LYS A 59 1.55 -1.47 17.65
C LYS A 59 0.62 -0.30 17.30
N GLN A 60 1.03 0.89 17.73
CA GLN A 60 0.34 2.13 17.38
C GLN A 60 0.47 2.38 15.87
N LEU A 61 -0.64 2.67 15.22
CA LEU A 61 -0.69 3.20 13.87
C LEU A 61 -0.73 4.73 14.02
N ARG A 62 0.10 5.46 13.27
CA ARG A 62 0.13 6.92 13.40
C ARG A 62 -1.15 7.46 12.80
N GLY A 63 -2.20 7.62 13.60
CA GLY A 63 -3.43 8.27 13.16
C GLY A 63 -3.13 9.62 12.52
N LYS A 64 -3.86 9.93 11.44
CA LYS A 64 -3.73 11.14 10.62
C LYS A 64 -3.09 12.28 11.41
N GLU A 65 -1.84 12.59 11.10
CA GLU A 65 -1.36 13.96 11.25
C GLU A 65 -2.37 14.79 10.47
N ILE A 66 -3.21 15.54 11.19
CA ILE A 66 -4.20 16.39 10.56
C ILE A 66 -3.39 17.36 9.70
N ARG A 67 -3.40 17.16 8.38
CA ARG A 67 -2.98 18.16 7.39
C ARG A 67 -4.02 19.28 7.41
N MET A 68 -4.08 20.05 8.50
CA MET A 68 -4.72 21.34 8.54
C MET A 68 -3.70 22.36 8.05
N GLU A 69 -3.58 22.47 6.72
CA GLU A 69 -3.30 23.70 5.96
C GLU A 69 -3.10 23.31 4.47
N GLN A 70 -4.11 23.59 3.64
CA GLN A 70 -4.01 24.38 2.40
C GLN A 70 -5.39 24.35 1.70
N LEU A 71 -6.26 25.26 2.12
CA LEU A 71 -7.52 25.56 1.43
C LEU A 71 -7.22 26.44 0.20
N GLY A 72 -7.62 25.98 -1.00
CA GLY A 72 -7.88 26.85 -2.16
C GLY A 72 -7.07 26.57 -3.44
N HIS A 73 -7.64 25.84 -4.40
CA HIS A 73 -7.27 25.92 -5.82
C HIS A 73 -8.52 25.75 -6.69
N GLY A 74 -9.19 26.86 -6.99
CA GLY A 74 -10.27 26.93 -7.97
C GLY A 74 -9.75 26.60 -9.36
N HIS A 75 -10.30 25.56 -9.99
CA HIS A 75 -10.08 25.26 -11.39
C HIS A 75 -11.06 26.07 -12.24
N GLY A 76 -10.68 27.30 -12.58
CA GLY A 76 -11.26 28.03 -13.69
C GLY A 76 -10.73 27.44 -15.00
N HIS A 77 -11.53 26.62 -15.68
CA HIS A 77 -11.21 26.13 -17.01
C HIS A 77 -11.57 27.20 -18.05
N GLY A 78 -10.55 27.99 -18.42
CA GLY A 78 -10.63 28.99 -19.47
C GLY A 78 -10.88 28.34 -20.84
N HIS A 79 -11.94 28.81 -21.49
CA HIS A 79 -12.24 28.56 -22.89
C HIS A 79 -11.13 29.15 -23.78
N HIS A 80 -10.33 28.30 -24.43
CA HIS A 80 -9.48 28.70 -25.54
C HIS A 80 -10.16 28.32 -26.86
N HIS A 81 -10.78 29.32 -27.50
CA HIS A 81 -11.18 29.27 -28.90
C HIS A 81 -9.92 29.13 -29.78
N HIS A 82 -9.80 28.03 -30.50
CA HIS A 82 -8.81 27.90 -31.58
C HIS A 82 -9.54 27.88 -32.92
N HIS A 83 -9.44 29.01 -33.63
CA HIS A 83 -10.01 29.26 -34.93
C HIS A 83 -8.99 28.86 -36.02
N HIS A 84 -9.44 28.07 -37.00
CA HIS A 84 -9.06 28.09 -38.43
C HIS A 84 -7.58 27.89 -38.87
N HIS A 85 -7.27 26.82 -39.62
CA HIS A 85 -7.10 26.84 -41.11
C HIS A 85 -6.62 25.49 -41.69
N HIS A 86 -6.98 25.28 -42.96
CA HIS A 86 -6.91 24.08 -43.79
C HIS A 86 -5.51 23.59 -44.19
N GLY A 87 -5.38 22.28 -44.43
CA GLY A 87 -4.36 21.69 -45.32
C GLY A 87 -4.51 20.16 -45.37
N GLY A 88 -5.02 19.64 -46.49
CA GLY A 88 -5.52 18.27 -46.60
C GLY A 88 -4.47 17.14 -46.68
N GLY A 89 -5.00 15.92 -46.67
CA GLY A 89 -4.23 14.69 -46.92
C GLY A 89 -4.89 13.46 -46.32
N CYS A 90 -6.00 13.01 -46.92
CA CYS A 90 -6.44 11.62 -46.75
C CYS A 90 -5.42 10.71 -47.45
N CYS A 91 -4.83 9.74 -46.76
CA CYS A 91 -4.51 8.45 -47.37
C CYS A 91 -4.25 7.38 -46.31
N SER A 92 -4.97 6.28 -46.49
CA SER A 92 -5.12 5.09 -45.68
C SER A 92 -3.89 4.21 -45.55
N GLY A 93 -3.89 3.34 -44.53
CA GLY A 93 -3.69 1.90 -44.73
C GLY A 93 -2.28 1.31 -44.59
N GLU A 94 -2.10 0.57 -43.49
CA GLU A 94 -1.43 -0.74 -43.34
C GLU A 94 -0.07 -1.04 -44.00
N ALA A 95 0.92 -1.45 -43.19
CA ALA A 95 1.78 -2.61 -43.49
C ALA A 95 2.52 -3.10 -42.23
N VAL A 96 2.19 -4.31 -41.76
CA VAL A 96 2.98 -5.09 -40.80
C VAL A 96 4.14 -5.77 -41.55
N LYS A 97 5.36 -5.76 -41.00
CA LYS A 97 6.47 -6.59 -41.50
C LYS A 97 7.21 -7.24 -40.33
N THR A 98 6.95 -8.54 -40.16
CA THR A 98 7.74 -9.47 -39.36
C THR A 98 9.07 -9.76 -40.07
N GLY A 99 10.20 -9.53 -39.42
CA GLY A 99 11.53 -9.80 -39.96
C GLY A 99 12.33 -10.71 -39.02
N GLY A 100 12.64 -11.92 -39.48
CA GLY A 100 13.53 -12.85 -38.80
C GLY A 100 13.92 -13.99 -39.74
N GLU A 101 15.06 -13.85 -40.43
CA GLU A 101 15.77 -14.93 -41.09
C GLU A 101 17.27 -14.54 -41.12
N GLN A 102 18.06 -15.16 -40.25
CA GLN A 102 19.52 -15.07 -40.24
C GLN A 102 20.08 -16.25 -41.04
N LYS A 103 20.86 -15.97 -42.08
CA LYS A 103 21.68 -17.00 -42.75
C LYS A 103 23.06 -16.46 -43.15
N SER A 104 24.02 -16.82 -42.30
CA SER A 104 25.39 -17.33 -42.55
C SER A 104 26.19 -16.93 -43.79
N ARG A 105 27.52 -16.90 -43.56
CA ARG A 105 28.68 -17.02 -44.47
C ARG A 105 29.33 -15.67 -44.77
N SER A 106 30.66 -15.53 -44.74
CA SER A 106 31.72 -16.53 -44.89
C SER A 106 32.99 -16.10 -44.18
#